data_AF-A0A517L4N0-F1
#
_entry.id   AF-A0A517L4N0-F1
#
_cell.length_a   1.000
_cell.length_b   1.000
_cell.length_c   1.000
_cell.angle_alpha   90.00
_cell.angle_beta   90.00
_cell.angle_gamma   90.00
#
_symmetry.space_group_name_H-M   'P 1'
#
loop_
_entity.id
_entity.type
_entity.pdbx_description
1 polymer ?
#
loop_
_entity_poly.entity_id
_entity_poly.type
_entity_poly.pdbx_seq_one_letter_code
_entity_poly.pdbx_strand_id
1 'polypeptide(L)'
;MADGYNDARAMRVAEIMADFRNLQYYIAQIQANPPPEDYYLEGYTLLRACVTEAQAILASPYAHGPAEHPQGELETEKSQLQAVIIDASIRRFQCQRCYLRAIAGLRWMNGRSAILGGQRPHAGNTAQLQAIDLALRTELAAITDEHVAYSLRAQDTAQGKWLHEDPSLSDILQRLQRAR
;
A
#
# COMPACT_ATOMS: atom_id res chain seq x y z
N MET A 1 8.82 33.00 -8.56
CA MET A 1 9.80 32.59 -9.58
C MET A 1 10.07 31.12 -9.35
N ALA A 2 9.85 30.26 -10.35
CA ALA A 2 10.01 28.83 -10.17
C ALA A 2 11.45 28.55 -9.74
N ASP A 3 11.58 27.74 -8.70
CA ASP A 3 12.82 27.50 -7.96
C ASP A 3 13.82 26.59 -8.68
N GLY A 4 13.55 26.26 -9.95
CA GLY A 4 14.41 25.41 -10.78
C GLY A 4 14.29 23.91 -10.49
N TYR A 5 13.37 23.48 -9.60
CA TYR A 5 13.24 22.06 -9.21
C TYR A 5 12.11 21.30 -9.94
N ASN A 6 11.51 21.86 -11.00
CA ASN A 6 10.40 21.19 -11.70
C ASN A 6 10.83 19.84 -12.31
N ASP A 7 12.05 19.73 -12.85
CA ASP A 7 12.57 18.46 -13.35
C ASP A 7 12.71 17.41 -12.23
N ALA A 8 13.18 17.82 -11.06
CA ALA A 8 13.28 16.94 -9.89
C ALA A 8 11.89 16.48 -9.40
N ARG A 9 10.90 17.39 -9.41
CA ARG A 9 9.51 17.05 -9.08
C ARG A 9 8.91 16.07 -10.10
N ALA A 10 9.10 16.31 -11.39
CA ALA A 10 8.60 15.42 -12.44
C ALA A 10 9.20 14.03 -12.33
N MET A 11 10.51 13.94 -12.07
CA MET A 11 11.19 12.67 -11.80
C MET A 11 10.59 11.98 -10.56
N ARG A 12 10.37 12.73 -9.47
CA ARG A 12 9.80 12.19 -8.24
C ARG A 12 8.38 11.64 -8.43
N VAL A 13 7.55 12.33 -9.21
CA VAL A 13 6.22 11.81 -9.61
C VAL A 13 6.36 10.48 -10.33
N ALA A 14 7.26 10.38 -11.32
CA ALA A 14 7.47 9.15 -12.07
C ALA A 14 7.89 7.97 -11.18
N GLU A 15 8.79 8.21 -10.23
CA GLU A 15 9.24 7.19 -9.26
C GLU A 15 8.09 6.67 -8.38
N ILE A 16 7.31 7.59 -7.79
CA ILE A 16 6.18 7.21 -6.92
C ILE A 16 5.14 6.43 -7.72
N MET A 17 4.84 6.86 -8.95
CA MET A 17 3.86 6.20 -9.81
C MET A 17 4.34 4.83 -10.29
N ALA A 18 5.64 4.65 -10.55
CA ALA A 18 6.23 3.36 -10.87
C ALA A 18 6.10 2.38 -9.69
N ASP A 19 6.43 2.82 -8.47
CA ASP A 19 6.28 2.02 -7.27
C ASP A 19 4.82 1.65 -7.01
N PHE A 20 3.90 2.61 -7.13
CA PHE A 20 2.46 2.37 -6.99
C PHE A 20 1.95 1.34 -8.02
N ARG A 21 2.35 1.46 -9.30
CA ARG A 21 1.98 0.51 -10.35
C ARG A 21 2.50 -0.89 -10.04
N ASN A 22 3.72 -1.02 -9.54
CA ASN A 22 4.30 -2.31 -9.18
C ASN A 22 3.52 -2.97 -8.04
N LEU A 23 3.16 -2.21 -7.00
CA LEU A 23 2.33 -2.70 -5.90
C LEU A 23 0.95 -3.17 -6.39
N GLN A 24 0.29 -2.37 -7.23
CA GLN A 24 -0.98 -2.74 -7.85
C GLN A 24 -0.87 -4.04 -8.66
N TYR A 25 0.19 -4.18 -9.45
CA TYR A 25 0.46 -5.38 -10.23
C TYR A 25 0.58 -6.62 -9.33
N TYR A 26 1.38 -6.56 -8.26
CA TYR A 26 1.54 -7.68 -7.34
C TYR A 26 0.25 -8.04 -6.61
N ILE A 27 -0.52 -7.06 -6.15
CA ILE A 27 -1.78 -7.32 -5.45
C ILE A 27 -2.82 -7.91 -6.42
N ALA A 28 -2.88 -7.43 -7.67
CA ALA A 28 -3.81 -7.94 -8.67
C ALA A 28 -3.56 -9.41 -9.07
N GLN A 29 -2.33 -9.91 -8.85
CA GLN A 29 -1.99 -11.32 -9.11
C GLN A 29 -2.41 -12.27 -7.99
N ILE A 30 -2.90 -11.77 -6.86
CA ILE A 30 -3.29 -12.60 -5.74
C ILE A 30 -4.51 -13.45 -6.10
N GLN A 31 -4.31 -14.76 -6.14
CA GLN A 31 -5.36 -15.74 -6.36
C GLN A 31 -5.68 -16.46 -5.05
N ALA A 32 -6.68 -15.95 -4.33
CA ALA A 32 -7.21 -16.57 -3.12
C ALA A 32 -8.48 -17.36 -3.47
N ASN A 33 -8.31 -18.63 -3.86
CA ASN A 33 -9.41 -19.55 -4.21
C ASN A 33 -9.62 -20.61 -3.11
N PRO A 34 -10.20 -20.25 -1.94
CA PRO A 34 -10.50 -21.21 -0.89
C PRO A 34 -11.65 -22.14 -1.30
N PRO A 35 -11.69 -23.38 -0.76
CA PRO A 35 -12.91 -24.16 -0.80
C PRO A 35 -14.02 -23.47 0.02
N PRO A 36 -15.32 -23.75 -0.25
CA PRO A 36 -16.44 -23.05 0.39
C PRO A 36 -16.40 -23.03 1.92
N GLU A 37 -15.96 -24.13 2.55
CA GLU A 37 -15.82 -24.25 4.00
C GLU A 37 -14.78 -23.30 4.61
N ASP A 38 -13.75 -22.94 3.85
CA ASP A 38 -12.65 -22.09 4.30
C ASP A 38 -12.85 -20.63 3.86
N TYR A 39 -13.93 -20.33 3.12
CA TYR A 39 -14.16 -19.01 2.53
C TYR A 39 -14.08 -17.88 3.56
N TYR A 40 -14.67 -18.08 4.75
CA TYR A 40 -14.74 -17.08 5.81
C TYR A 40 -13.55 -17.09 6.77
N LEU A 41 -12.53 -17.91 6.53
CA LEU A 41 -11.34 -17.87 7.37
C LEU A 41 -10.64 -16.51 7.23
N GLU A 42 -10.00 -16.12 8.33
CA GLU A 42 -9.41 -14.78 8.51
C GLU A 42 -8.45 -14.43 7.38
N GLY A 43 -7.50 -15.31 7.05
CA GLY A 43 -6.51 -15.03 6.02
C GLY A 43 -7.10 -14.93 4.60
N TYR A 44 -8.10 -15.76 4.26
CA TYR A 44 -8.77 -15.65 2.95
C TYR A 44 -9.63 -14.39 2.84
N THR A 45 -10.32 -14.02 3.93
CA THR A 45 -11.09 -12.78 4.01
C THR A 45 -10.17 -11.56 3.89
N LEU A 46 -9.03 -11.58 4.56
CA LEU A 46 -7.99 -10.56 4.46
C LEU A 46 -7.48 -10.40 3.02
N LEU A 47 -7.10 -11.50 2.36
CA LEU A 47 -6.56 -11.45 0.99
C LEU A 47 -7.55 -10.81 0.01
N ARG A 48 -8.83 -11.19 0.08
CA ARG A 48 -9.88 -10.57 -0.74
C ARG A 48 -10.06 -9.09 -0.40
N ALA A 49 -10.06 -8.74 0.89
CA ALA A 49 -10.16 -7.35 1.32
C ALA A 49 -8.98 -6.51 0.78
N CYS A 50 -7.76 -7.05 0.77
CA CYS A 50 -6.60 -6.38 0.17
C CYS A 50 -6.79 -6.13 -1.34
N VAL A 51 -7.24 -7.12 -2.10
CA VAL A 51 -7.51 -6.94 -3.54
C VAL A 51 -8.58 -5.86 -3.76
N THR A 52 -9.67 -5.90 -3.00
CA THR A 52 -10.73 -4.87 -3.06
C THR A 52 -10.22 -3.49 -2.69
N GLU A 53 -9.43 -3.36 -1.62
CA GLU A 53 -8.85 -2.09 -1.17
C GLU A 53 -7.89 -1.52 -2.23
N ALA A 54 -7.05 -2.35 -2.84
CA ALA A 54 -6.14 -1.93 -3.90
C ALA A 54 -6.89 -1.42 -5.15
N GLN A 55 -7.97 -2.11 -5.55
CA GLN A 55 -8.84 -1.66 -6.64
C GLN A 55 -9.54 -0.34 -6.32
N ALA A 56 -10.00 -0.15 -5.08
CA ALA A 56 -10.61 1.11 -4.65
C ALA A 56 -9.60 2.27 -4.69
N ILE A 57 -8.35 2.06 -4.27
CA ILE A 57 -7.28 3.06 -4.36
C ILE A 57 -6.99 3.42 -5.82
N LEU A 58 -6.98 2.43 -6.72
CA LEU A 58 -6.76 2.65 -8.15
C LEU A 58 -7.89 3.46 -8.78
N ALA A 59 -9.14 3.16 -8.43
CA ALA A 59 -10.33 3.81 -8.96
C ALA A 59 -10.60 5.21 -8.35
N SER A 60 -9.91 5.58 -7.28
CA SER A 60 -10.11 6.86 -6.60
C SER A 60 -9.72 8.03 -7.51
N PRO A 61 -10.53 9.12 -7.59
CA PRO A 61 -10.16 10.31 -8.36
C PRO A 61 -8.96 11.02 -7.74
N TYR A 62 -8.23 11.80 -8.54
CA TYR A 62 -7.18 12.69 -7.99
C TYR A 62 -7.85 13.74 -7.10
N ALA A 63 -7.49 13.76 -5.81
CA ALA A 63 -8.16 14.57 -4.81
C ALA A 63 -7.52 15.96 -4.65
N HIS A 64 -6.35 16.18 -5.25
CA HIS A 64 -5.56 17.39 -5.05
C HIS A 64 -5.29 18.08 -6.39
N GLY A 65 -6.00 19.19 -6.61
CA GLY A 65 -5.77 20.09 -7.74
C GLY A 65 -4.65 21.09 -7.45
N PRO A 66 -4.14 21.79 -8.48
CA PRO A 66 -3.18 22.87 -8.29
C PRO A 66 -3.76 23.98 -7.41
N ALA A 67 -2.89 24.75 -6.76
CA ALA A 67 -3.25 25.95 -6.02
C ALA A 67 -4.13 26.89 -6.86
N GLU A 68 -5.10 27.54 -6.22
CA GLU A 68 -5.93 28.58 -6.84
C GLU A 68 -5.04 29.82 -7.04
N HIS A 69 -4.85 30.23 -8.31
CA HIS A 69 -4.08 31.42 -8.74
C HIS A 69 -2.53 31.32 -8.78
N PRO A 70 -1.95 30.38 -9.54
CA PRO A 70 -0.52 30.42 -9.83
C PRO A 70 -0.16 31.62 -10.73
N GLN A 71 0.90 32.34 -10.38
CA GLN A 71 1.38 33.49 -11.16
C GLN A 71 2.41 33.05 -12.21
N GLY A 72 1.94 32.79 -13.43
CA GLY A 72 2.78 32.39 -14.57
C GLY A 72 2.89 30.88 -14.76
N GLU A 73 3.41 30.48 -15.92
CA GLU A 73 3.40 29.09 -16.39
C GLU A 73 4.23 28.15 -15.48
N LEU A 74 5.45 28.56 -15.12
CA LEU A 74 6.34 27.73 -14.30
C LEU A 74 5.85 27.56 -12.84
N GLU A 75 5.18 28.56 -12.27
CA GLU A 75 4.55 28.44 -10.95
C GLU A 75 3.31 27.55 -10.99
N THR A 76 2.58 27.59 -12.12
CA THR A 76 1.46 26.69 -12.37
C THR A 76 1.94 25.25 -12.42
N GLU A 77 3.01 24.99 -13.18
CA GLU A 77 3.63 23.68 -13.28
C GLU A 77 4.14 23.18 -11.93
N LYS A 78 4.88 24.02 -11.19
CA LYS A 78 5.35 23.68 -9.84
C LYS A 78 4.20 23.25 -8.93
N SER A 79 3.13 24.06 -8.88
CA SER A 79 1.95 23.83 -8.06
C SER A 79 1.24 22.52 -8.44
N GLN A 80 1.11 22.25 -9.74
CA GLN A 80 0.55 20.99 -10.24
C GLN A 80 1.41 19.79 -9.82
N LEU A 81 2.73 19.85 -10.01
CA LEU A 81 3.63 18.76 -9.67
C LEU A 81 3.62 18.47 -8.16
N GLN A 82 3.62 19.49 -7.32
CA GLN A 82 3.50 19.32 -5.86
C GLN A 82 2.19 18.64 -5.47
N ALA A 83 1.06 19.04 -6.07
CA ALA A 83 -0.23 18.41 -5.82
C ALA A 83 -0.23 16.92 -6.22
N VAL A 84 0.38 16.59 -7.37
CA VAL A 84 0.52 15.21 -7.85
C VAL A 84 1.44 14.39 -6.95
N ILE A 85 2.57 14.93 -6.47
CA ILE A 85 3.46 14.24 -5.52
C ILE A 85 2.69 13.83 -4.27
N ILE A 86 1.86 14.74 -3.73
CA ILE A 86 1.08 14.47 -2.54
C ILE A 86 0.05 13.36 -2.80
N ASP A 87 -0.75 13.47 -3.85
CA ASP A 87 -1.79 12.47 -4.18
C ASP A 87 -1.17 11.09 -4.46
N ALA A 88 -0.12 11.04 -5.27
CA ALA A 88 0.60 9.81 -5.59
C ALA A 88 1.23 9.18 -4.35
N SER A 89 1.80 9.98 -3.44
CA SER A 89 2.39 9.50 -2.18
C SER A 89 1.33 8.87 -1.27
N ILE A 90 0.14 9.46 -1.17
CA ILE A 90 -0.98 8.91 -0.39
C ILE A 90 -1.41 7.56 -0.96
N ARG A 91 -1.59 7.47 -2.29
CA ARG A 91 -1.96 6.22 -2.95
C ARG A 91 -0.89 5.13 -2.76
N ARG A 92 0.38 5.48 -2.94
CA ARG A 92 1.51 4.57 -2.70
C ARG A 92 1.53 4.09 -1.26
N PHE A 93 1.32 4.97 -0.28
CA PHE A 93 1.25 4.61 1.14
C PHE A 93 0.13 3.61 1.42
N GLN A 94 -1.09 3.91 0.98
CA GLN A 94 -2.23 2.99 1.17
C GLN A 94 -1.99 1.65 0.48
N CYS A 95 -1.47 1.67 -0.74
CA CYS A 95 -1.20 0.46 -1.52
C CYS A 95 -0.07 -0.36 -0.89
N GLN A 96 0.98 0.27 -0.36
CA GLN A 96 2.05 -0.41 0.36
C GLN A 96 1.53 -1.11 1.62
N ARG A 97 0.70 -0.43 2.42
CA ARG A 97 0.07 -1.03 3.60
C ARG A 97 -0.79 -2.23 3.21
N CYS A 98 -1.58 -2.08 2.16
CA CYS A 98 -2.38 -3.16 1.61
C CYS A 98 -1.51 -4.35 1.15
N TYR A 99 -0.41 -4.08 0.43
CA TYR A 99 0.54 -5.07 -0.04
C TYR A 99 1.18 -5.86 1.11
N LEU A 100 1.66 -5.19 2.16
CA LEU A 100 2.24 -5.86 3.32
C LEU A 100 1.24 -6.81 3.99
N ARG A 101 -0.01 -6.36 4.16
CA ARG A 101 -1.10 -7.20 4.70
C ARG A 101 -1.40 -8.39 3.78
N ALA A 102 -1.36 -8.19 2.47
CA ALA A 102 -1.60 -9.24 1.50
C ALA A 102 -0.49 -10.31 1.53
N ILE A 103 0.77 -9.88 1.69
CA ILE A 103 1.92 -10.78 1.85
C ILE A 103 1.80 -11.62 3.15
N ALA A 104 1.33 -11.02 4.25
CA ALA A 104 1.00 -11.74 5.48
C ALA A 104 -0.06 -12.84 5.23
N GLY A 105 -1.14 -12.47 4.54
CA GLY A 105 -2.21 -13.39 4.15
C GLY A 105 -1.73 -14.54 3.26
N LEU A 106 -0.83 -14.26 2.31
CA LEU A 106 -0.24 -15.28 1.44
C LEU A 106 0.63 -16.27 2.22
N ARG A 107 1.43 -15.77 3.18
CA ARG A 107 2.18 -16.64 4.09
C ARG A 107 1.27 -17.54 4.90
N TRP A 108 0.20 -16.98 5.48
CA TRP A 108 -0.80 -17.76 6.21
C TRP A 108 -1.43 -18.83 5.32
N MET A 109 -1.86 -18.48 4.10
CA MET A 109 -2.49 -19.39 3.15
C MET A 109 -1.55 -20.55 2.78
N ASN A 110 -0.29 -20.23 2.47
CA ASN A 110 0.72 -21.23 2.13
C ASN A 110 1.05 -22.13 3.32
N GLY A 111 1.17 -21.55 4.52
CA GLY A 111 1.40 -22.31 5.76
C GLY A 111 0.25 -23.27 6.07
N ARG A 112 -1.00 -22.81 5.93
CA ARG A 112 -2.19 -23.65 6.08
C ARG A 112 -2.20 -24.80 5.08
N SER A 113 -1.94 -24.51 3.81
CA SER A 113 -1.86 -25.53 2.75
C SER A 113 -0.79 -26.58 3.05
N ALA A 114 0.37 -26.17 3.54
CA ALA A 114 1.46 -27.07 3.92
C ALA A 114 1.11 -27.96 5.12
N ILE A 115 0.43 -27.43 6.13
CA ILE A 115 -0.02 -28.21 7.31
C ILE A 115 -1.09 -29.22 6.93
N LEU A 116 -2.05 -28.82 6.09
CA LEU A 116 -3.18 -29.65 5.72
C LEU A 116 -2.80 -30.71 4.69
N GLY A 117 -1.86 -30.43 3.78
CA GLY A 117 -1.46 -31.38 2.72
C GLY A 117 -2.63 -31.87 1.87
N GLY A 118 -3.67 -31.05 1.69
CA GLY A 118 -4.92 -31.41 1.01
C GLY A 118 -5.96 -32.15 1.88
N GLN A 119 -5.65 -32.44 3.14
CA GLN A 119 -6.60 -33.01 4.10
C GLN A 119 -7.42 -31.92 4.80
N ARG A 120 -8.50 -32.33 5.47
CA ARG A 120 -9.29 -31.43 6.30
C ARG A 120 -8.60 -31.19 7.66
N PRO A 121 -8.85 -30.04 8.31
CA PRO A 121 -8.44 -29.81 9.70
C PRO A 121 -8.90 -30.95 10.62
N HIS A 122 -8.02 -31.41 11.51
CA HIS A 122 -8.30 -32.48 12.46
C HIS A 122 -7.48 -32.32 13.75
N ALA A 123 -7.76 -33.12 14.78
CA ALA A 123 -7.13 -32.99 16.10
C ALA A 123 -5.58 -32.96 16.02
N GLY A 124 -4.99 -33.82 15.19
CA GLY A 124 -3.53 -33.89 15.01
C GLY A 124 -2.84 -32.64 14.45
N ASN A 125 -3.53 -31.72 13.76
CA ASN A 125 -2.92 -30.50 13.20
C ASN A 125 -3.49 -29.21 13.82
N THR A 126 -4.41 -29.32 14.78
CA THR A 126 -5.10 -28.17 15.38
C THR A 126 -4.12 -27.16 16.00
N ALA A 127 -3.11 -27.62 16.74
CA ALA A 127 -2.12 -26.73 17.35
C ALA A 127 -1.28 -25.96 16.32
N GLN A 128 -0.93 -26.61 15.20
CA GLN A 128 -0.18 -25.98 14.11
C GLN A 128 -1.03 -24.95 13.37
N LEU A 129 -2.31 -25.25 13.14
CA LEU A 129 -3.26 -24.30 12.55
C LEU A 129 -3.47 -23.07 13.44
N GLN A 130 -3.60 -23.26 14.75
CA GLN A 130 -3.68 -22.15 15.70
C GLN A 130 -2.40 -21.30 15.71
N ALA A 131 -1.23 -21.93 15.58
CA ALA A 131 0.04 -21.21 15.52
C ALA A 131 0.15 -20.30 14.29
N ILE A 132 -0.30 -20.75 13.11
CA ILE A 132 -0.29 -19.90 11.91
C ILE A 132 -1.32 -18.77 12.00
N ASP A 133 -2.48 -18.99 12.63
CA ASP A 133 -3.47 -17.92 12.87
C ASP A 133 -2.90 -16.85 13.80
N LEU A 134 -2.21 -17.26 14.87
CA LEU A 134 -1.54 -16.34 15.78
C LEU A 134 -0.40 -15.58 15.08
N ALA A 135 0.39 -16.26 14.24
CA ALA A 135 1.45 -15.63 13.47
C ALA A 135 0.89 -14.56 12.52
N LEU A 136 -0.21 -14.84 11.82
CA LEU A 136 -0.90 -13.86 10.98
C LEU A 136 -1.30 -12.61 11.78
N ARG A 137 -1.97 -12.79 12.92
CA ARG A 137 -2.41 -11.65 13.76
C ARG A 137 -1.25 -10.84 14.30
N THR A 138 -0.18 -11.52 14.72
CA THR A 138 1.04 -10.87 15.21
C THR A 138 1.68 -10.04 14.10
N GLU A 139 1.76 -10.59 12.89
CA GLU A 139 2.31 -9.89 11.74
C GLU A 139 1.46 -8.67 11.36
N LEU A 140 0.13 -8.83 11.30
CA LEU A 140 -0.79 -7.73 11.02
C LEU A 140 -0.70 -6.60 12.05
N ALA A 141 -0.54 -6.95 13.33
CA ALA A 141 -0.36 -5.96 14.40
C ALA A 141 0.95 -5.17 14.26
N ALA A 142 1.98 -5.74 13.63
CA ALA A 142 3.25 -5.07 13.38
C ALA A 142 3.20 -4.13 12.16
N ILE A 143 2.20 -4.25 11.28
CA ILE A 143 2.02 -3.37 10.12
C ILE A 143 1.29 -2.10 10.56
N THR A 144 2.02 -1.22 11.26
CA THR A 144 1.53 0.11 11.65
C THR A 144 1.76 1.14 10.56
N ASP A 145 1.08 2.28 10.65
CA ASP A 145 1.26 3.38 9.70
C ASP A 145 2.70 3.94 9.74
N GLU A 146 3.32 3.98 10.92
CA GLU A 146 4.73 4.34 11.10
C GLU A 146 5.66 3.33 10.44
N HIS A 147 5.40 2.02 10.57
CA HIS A 147 6.20 1.00 9.93
C HIS A 147 6.15 1.13 8.40
N VAL A 148 4.96 1.34 7.84
CA VAL A 148 4.77 1.55 6.40
C VAL A 148 5.53 2.80 5.94
N ALA A 149 5.33 3.94 6.60
CA ALA A 149 5.98 5.19 6.22
C ALA A 149 7.51 5.10 6.32
N TYR A 150 8.02 4.50 7.40
CA TYR A 150 9.44 4.25 7.59
C TYR A 150 10.00 3.37 6.47
N SER A 151 9.33 2.27 6.12
CA SER A 151 9.81 1.34 5.08
C SER A 151 9.96 2.02 3.72
N LEU A 152 8.96 2.83 3.32
CA LEU A 152 8.98 3.57 2.06
C LEU A 152 10.09 4.63 2.06
N ARG A 153 10.20 5.40 3.15
CA ARG A 153 11.21 6.46 3.28
C ARG A 153 12.62 5.90 3.28
N ALA A 154 12.84 4.80 4.00
CA ALA A 154 14.13 4.11 4.06
C ALA A 154 14.55 3.58 2.68
N GLN A 155 13.63 2.95 1.95
CA GLN A 155 13.87 2.47 0.59
C GLN A 155 14.24 3.63 -0.36
N ASP A 156 13.46 4.71 -0.33
CA ASP A 156 13.71 5.84 -1.22
C ASP A 156 15.04 6.56 -0.89
N THR A 157 15.37 6.67 0.40
CA THR A 157 16.65 7.23 0.85
C THR A 157 17.82 6.36 0.40
N ALA A 158 17.71 5.04 0.55
CA ALA A 158 18.74 4.09 0.12
C ALA A 158 18.99 4.13 -1.41
N GLN A 159 17.97 4.52 -2.18
CA GLN A 159 18.07 4.72 -3.62
C GLN A 159 18.54 6.12 -4.04
N GLY A 160 18.77 7.03 -3.09
CA GLY A 160 19.23 8.39 -3.36
C GLY A 160 18.19 9.28 -4.06
N LYS A 161 16.91 8.96 -3.93
CA LYS A 161 15.81 9.71 -4.55
C LYS A 161 15.69 11.13 -3.96
N TRP A 162 15.09 12.04 -4.71
CA TRP A 162 14.80 13.39 -4.23
C TRP A 162 13.49 13.43 -3.42
N LEU A 163 13.59 13.75 -2.13
CA LEU A 163 12.47 13.56 -1.18
C LEU A 163 12.06 14.84 -0.43
N HIS A 164 12.47 15.99 -0.93
CA HIS A 164 12.33 17.28 -0.24
C HIS A 164 10.86 17.71 -0.09
N GLU A 165 9.99 17.30 -1.01
CA GLU A 165 8.57 17.68 -1.05
C GLU A 165 7.62 16.52 -0.82
N ASP A 166 8.14 15.37 -0.42
CA ASP A 166 7.30 14.26 -0.01
C ASP A 166 6.50 14.64 1.25
N PRO A 167 5.20 14.31 1.31
CA PRO A 167 4.38 14.59 2.48
C PRO A 167 4.86 13.80 3.70
N SER A 168 4.73 14.40 4.89
CA SER A 168 4.96 13.67 6.13
C SER A 168 3.86 12.62 6.38
N LEU A 169 4.12 11.64 7.26
CA LEU A 169 3.07 10.70 7.67
C LEU A 169 1.85 11.43 8.26
N SER A 170 2.08 12.48 9.05
CA SER A 170 1.00 13.30 9.61
C SER A 170 0.12 13.92 8.51
N ASP A 171 0.74 14.46 7.45
CA ASP A 171 0.00 15.05 6.33
C ASP A 171 -0.79 14.00 5.55
N ILE A 172 -0.22 12.82 5.33
CA ILE A 172 -0.89 11.69 4.69
C ILE A 172 -2.13 11.30 5.50
N LEU A 173 -1.97 11.07 6.81
CA LEU A 173 -3.07 10.64 7.67
C LEU A 173 -4.18 11.69 7.76
N GLN A 174 -3.82 12.98 7.86
CA GLN A 174 -4.80 14.06 7.89
C GLN A 174 -5.63 14.11 6.60
N ARG A 175 -5.00 13.92 5.43
CA ARG A 175 -5.70 13.92 4.13
C ARG A 175 -6.60 12.70 3.98
N LEU A 176 -6.15 11.53 4.44
CA LEU A 176 -6.96 10.31 4.44
C LEU A 176 -8.20 10.42 5.35
N GLN A 177 -8.10 11.13 6.47
CA GLN A 177 -9.24 11.38 7.34
C GLN A 177 -10.29 12.30 6.68
N ARG A 178 -9.85 13.30 5.90
CA ARG A 178 -10.74 14.23 5.20
C ARG A 178 -11.45 13.62 3.99
N ALA A 179 -10.92 12.53 3.44
CA ALA A 179 -11.49 11.84 2.29
C ALA A 179 -12.54 10.77 2.66
N ARG A 180 -12.80 10.55 3.96
CA ARG A 180 -13.83 9.65 4.49
C ARG A 180 -15.09 10.42 4.85
#